data_AF-A0A164IJK7-F1
#
_entry.id   AF-A0A164IJK7-F1
#
_cell.length_a   1.000
_cell.length_b   1.000
_cell.length_c   1.000
_cell.angle_alpha   90.00
_cell.angle_beta   90.00
_cell.angle_gamma   90.00
#
_symmetry.space_group_name_H-M   'P 1'
#
loop_
_entity.id
_entity.type
_entity.pdbx_description
1 polymer ?
#
loop_
_entity_poly.entity_id
_entity_poly.type
_entity_poly.pdbx_seq_one_letter_code
_entity_poly.pdbx_strand_id
1 'polypeptide(L)'
;ALRKVRTSLLEGKWWDFLEQDASQKTLLEAIVLVSQWLEVPNEHFPSLQNIKDYLGKITQRVKELIIEKQKSSYSLRAVNANPRVSHREILTIINYVLFHESEQDFMDTLWLDKEFDFHELQKNISIAKVIERRESCTTILCVIYQEVASSMGIQCELVYCDSSMDDRDRLLLKWLEYPKHEGGKGFTYIDVCDGGTVHRPDHLRRIGPLRHQNEDFQYYFVDPAQPAEKVEYILRR
;
A
#
# COMPACT_ATOMS: atom_id res chain seq x y z
N ALA A 1 -18.49 -26.98 -15.30
CA ALA A 1 -19.45 -26.78 -14.21
C ALA A 1 -18.83 -26.04 -13.02
N LEU A 2 -17.75 -26.55 -12.42
CA LEU A 2 -17.13 -25.98 -11.21
C LEU A 2 -16.67 -24.52 -11.36
N ARG A 3 -16.03 -24.16 -12.48
CA ARG A 3 -15.64 -22.77 -12.80
C ARG A 3 -16.84 -21.81 -12.76
N LYS A 4 -17.96 -22.17 -13.41
CA LYS A 4 -19.18 -21.36 -13.43
C LYS A 4 -19.77 -21.18 -12.04
N VAL A 5 -19.83 -22.24 -11.24
CA VAL A 5 -20.31 -22.19 -9.84
C VAL A 5 -19.45 -21.24 -9.00
N ARG A 6 -18.12 -21.33 -9.13
CA ARG A 6 -17.18 -20.46 -8.39
C ARG A 6 -17.30 -19.00 -8.81
N THR A 7 -17.40 -18.72 -10.11
CA THR A 7 -17.64 -17.36 -10.61
C THR A 7 -18.94 -16.79 -10.04
N SER A 8 -20.05 -17.52 -10.08
CA SER A 8 -21.32 -17.05 -9.50
C SER A 8 -21.26 -16.84 -7.99
N LEU A 9 -20.48 -17.65 -7.25
CA LEU A 9 -20.25 -17.43 -5.82
C LEU A 9 -19.48 -16.13 -5.56
N LEU A 10 -18.45 -15.85 -6.36
CA LEU A 10 -17.65 -14.63 -6.24
C LEU A 10 -18.44 -13.39 -6.67
N GLU A 11 -19.32 -13.50 -7.68
CA GLU A 11 -20.29 -12.47 -8.04
C GLU A 11 -21.18 -12.11 -6.86
N GLY A 12 -21.73 -13.13 -6.16
CA GLY A 12 -22.52 -12.91 -4.96
C GLY A 12 -21.74 -12.17 -3.87
N LYS A 13 -20.53 -12.64 -3.55
CA LYS A 13 -19.66 -11.97 -2.55
C LYS A 13 -19.31 -10.53 -2.93
N TRP A 14 -19.11 -10.26 -4.22
CA TRP A 14 -18.83 -8.91 -4.70
C TRP A 14 -20.04 -8.00 -4.49
N TRP A 15 -21.26 -8.47 -4.81
CA TRP A 15 -22.47 -7.71 -4.54
C TRP A 15 -22.70 -7.48 -3.06
N ASP A 16 -22.54 -8.52 -2.23
CA ASP A 16 -22.64 -8.40 -0.76
C ASP A 16 -21.65 -7.34 -0.24
N PHE A 17 -20.41 -7.34 -0.73
CA PHE A 17 -19.41 -6.32 -0.39
C PHE A 17 -19.83 -4.91 -0.83
N LEU A 18 -20.37 -4.76 -2.05
CA LEU A 18 -20.83 -3.48 -2.56
C LEU A 18 -22.05 -2.93 -1.82
N GLU A 19 -22.88 -3.78 -1.22
CA GLU A 19 -24.05 -3.38 -0.43
C GLU A 19 -23.70 -2.95 1.01
N GLN A 20 -22.50 -3.25 1.51
CA GLN A 20 -22.07 -2.83 2.85
C GLN A 20 -21.98 -1.30 2.99
N ASP A 21 -22.13 -0.81 4.23
CA ASP A 21 -21.85 0.59 4.55
C ASP A 21 -20.39 0.96 4.25
N ALA A 22 -20.16 2.22 3.84
CA ALA A 22 -18.82 2.71 3.52
C ALA A 22 -17.82 2.58 4.69
N SER A 23 -18.29 2.56 5.94
CA SER A 23 -17.45 2.39 7.13
C SER A 23 -16.98 0.94 7.36
N GLN A 24 -17.64 -0.04 6.74
CA GLN A 24 -17.30 -1.46 6.84
C GLN A 24 -16.45 -1.94 5.68
N LYS A 25 -16.53 -1.26 4.53
CA LYS A 25 -15.74 -1.57 3.35
C LYS A 25 -14.27 -1.27 3.57
N THR A 26 -13.43 -2.23 3.21
CA THR A 26 -11.96 -2.06 3.22
C THR A 26 -11.40 -2.31 1.83
N LEU A 27 -10.34 -1.59 1.47
CA LEU A 27 -9.64 -1.82 0.20
C LEU A 27 -8.98 -3.21 0.17
N LEU A 28 -8.52 -3.71 1.32
CA LEU A 28 -7.97 -5.06 1.44
C LEU A 28 -8.99 -6.13 1.05
N GLU A 29 -10.23 -6.05 1.54
CA GLU A 29 -11.28 -7.00 1.19
C GLU A 29 -11.61 -6.96 -0.30
N ALA A 30 -11.72 -5.76 -0.88
CA ALA A 30 -11.93 -5.60 -2.32
C ALA A 30 -10.82 -6.26 -3.14
N ILE A 31 -9.55 -6.02 -2.79
CA ILE A 31 -8.39 -6.63 -3.46
C ILE A 31 -8.38 -8.15 -3.30
N VAL A 32 -8.75 -8.68 -2.14
CA VAL A 32 -8.84 -10.13 -1.93
C VAL A 32 -9.93 -10.74 -2.82
N LEU A 33 -11.09 -10.10 -2.97
CA LEU A 33 -12.15 -10.56 -3.87
C LEU A 33 -11.68 -10.55 -5.34
N VAL A 34 -11.01 -9.47 -5.77
CA VAL A 34 -10.40 -9.40 -7.11
C VAL A 34 -9.37 -10.51 -7.30
N SER A 35 -8.52 -10.76 -6.31
CA SER A 35 -7.51 -11.82 -6.35
C SER A 35 -8.16 -13.20 -6.48
N GLN A 36 -9.20 -13.48 -5.69
CA GLN A 36 -9.97 -14.73 -5.81
C GLN A 36 -10.57 -14.90 -7.21
N TRP A 37 -11.02 -13.82 -7.84
CA TRP A 37 -11.54 -13.84 -9.20
C TRP A 37 -10.47 -14.20 -10.24
N LEU A 38 -9.30 -13.57 -10.13
CA LEU A 38 -8.17 -13.82 -11.02
C LEU A 38 -7.65 -15.27 -10.88
N GLU A 39 -7.70 -15.84 -9.68
CA GLU A 39 -7.24 -17.20 -9.38
C GLU A 39 -8.28 -18.32 -9.64
N VAL A 40 -9.48 -18.00 -10.14
CA VAL A 40 -10.50 -19.01 -10.49
C VAL A 40 -9.94 -20.17 -11.35
N PRO A 41 -9.07 -19.93 -12.36
CA PRO A 41 -8.48 -21.00 -13.16
C PRO A 41 -7.52 -21.92 -12.40
N ASN A 42 -6.85 -21.40 -11.36
CA ASN A 42 -5.79 -22.10 -10.63
C ASN A 42 -6.27 -22.81 -9.36
N GLU A 43 -7.55 -22.65 -9.01
CA GLU A 43 -8.18 -23.20 -7.81
C GLU A 43 -7.52 -22.78 -6.48
N HIS A 44 -6.68 -21.75 -6.51
CA HIS A 44 -5.99 -21.22 -5.34
C HIS A 44 -6.66 -19.93 -4.87
N PHE A 45 -7.53 -20.01 -3.86
CA PHE A 45 -8.29 -18.86 -3.39
C PHE A 45 -7.70 -18.33 -2.09
N PRO A 46 -6.99 -17.17 -2.12
CA PRO A 46 -6.57 -16.56 -0.87
C PRO A 46 -7.80 -16.17 -0.04
N SER A 47 -7.87 -16.63 1.21
CA SER A 47 -8.88 -16.16 2.14
C SER A 47 -8.45 -14.79 2.70
N LEU A 48 -9.42 -13.93 3.00
CA LEU A 48 -9.13 -12.65 3.66
C LEU A 48 -8.36 -12.85 4.97
N GLN A 49 -8.69 -13.89 5.73
CA GLN A 49 -8.01 -14.20 6.98
C GLN A 49 -6.53 -14.57 6.75
N ASN A 50 -6.22 -15.39 5.74
CA ASN A 50 -4.83 -15.76 5.44
C ASN A 50 -3.98 -14.54 5.10
N ILE A 51 -4.56 -13.60 4.34
CA ILE A 51 -3.89 -12.34 4.00
C ILE A 51 -3.71 -11.46 5.24
N LYS A 52 -4.73 -11.34 6.09
CA LYS A 52 -4.63 -10.63 7.38
C LYS A 52 -3.58 -11.22 8.30
N ASP A 53 -3.49 -12.55 8.38
CA ASP A 53 -2.49 -13.25 9.19
C ASP A 53 -1.08 -12.97 8.67
N TYR A 54 -0.91 -12.94 7.35
CA TYR A 54 0.37 -12.58 6.73
C TYR A 54 0.77 -11.14 7.05
N LEU A 55 -0.14 -10.17 6.86
CA LEU A 55 0.11 -8.76 7.22
C LEU A 55 0.36 -8.61 8.73
N GLY A 56 -0.32 -9.39 9.56
CA GLY A 56 -0.10 -9.46 11.00
C GLY A 56 1.32 -9.87 11.38
N LYS A 57 1.96 -10.77 10.61
CA LYS A 57 3.39 -11.12 10.79
C LYS A 57 4.31 -9.94 10.48
N ILE A 58 4.02 -9.18 9.42
CA ILE A 58 4.77 -7.95 9.09
C ILE A 58 4.62 -6.93 10.22
N THR A 59 3.39 -6.67 10.66
CA THR A 59 3.12 -5.76 11.79
C THR A 59 3.83 -6.21 13.06
N GLN A 60 3.87 -7.51 13.32
CA GLN A 60 4.59 -8.06 14.46
C GLN A 60 6.10 -7.83 14.35
N ARG A 61 6.67 -8.01 13.15
CA ARG A 61 8.08 -7.71 12.89
C ARG A 61 8.42 -6.23 13.11
N VAL A 62 7.57 -5.32 12.67
CA VAL A 62 7.70 -3.87 12.93
C VAL A 62 7.72 -3.59 14.43
N LYS A 63 6.82 -4.21 15.21
CA LYS A 63 6.78 -4.05 16.68
C LYS A 63 8.06 -4.55 17.35
N GLU A 64 8.62 -5.67 16.88
CA GLU A 64 9.87 -6.23 17.40
C GLU A 64 11.05 -5.27 17.17
N LEU A 65 11.20 -4.74 15.95
CA LEU A 65 12.24 -3.76 15.62
C LEU A 65 12.12 -2.47 16.45
N ILE A 66 10.89 -2.02 16.75
CA ILE A 66 10.67 -0.89 17.66
C ILE A 66 11.22 -1.19 19.06
N ILE A 67 10.92 -2.39 19.60
CA ILE A 67 11.38 -2.81 20.92
C ILE A 67 12.91 -2.94 20.95
N GLU A 68 13.51 -3.52 19.91
CA GLU A 68 14.97 -3.66 19.76
C GLU A 68 15.67 -2.28 19.73
N LYS A 69 15.13 -1.33 18.94
CA LYS A 69 15.63 0.05 18.86
C LYS A 69 15.52 0.78 20.21
N GLN A 70 14.43 0.56 20.94
CA GLN A 70 14.27 1.12 22.28
C GLN A 70 15.30 0.55 23.25
N LYS A 71 15.47 -0.79 23.30
CA LYS A 71 16.44 -1.45 24.19
C LYS A 71 17.88 -0.96 23.96
N SER A 72 18.29 -0.84 22.70
CA SER A 72 19.62 -0.31 22.34
C SER A 72 19.79 1.17 22.74
N SER A 73 18.74 1.99 22.61
CA SER A 73 18.76 3.40 23.02
C SER A 73 18.78 3.59 24.55
N TYR A 74 18.06 2.75 25.29
CA TYR A 74 18.04 2.76 26.76
C TYR A 74 19.39 2.35 27.38
N SER A 75 20.16 1.49 26.70
CA SER A 75 21.52 1.14 27.15
C SER A 75 22.48 2.35 27.15
N LEU A 76 22.15 3.44 26.47
CA LEU A 76 22.97 4.67 26.38
C LEU A 76 22.40 5.85 27.19
N ARG A 77 21.13 5.78 27.63
CA ARG A 77 20.50 6.84 28.42
C ARG A 77 19.66 6.23 29.54
N ALA A 78 20.27 6.13 30.72
CA ALA A 78 19.50 6.01 31.94
C ALA A 78 18.67 7.30 32.16
N VAL A 79 17.50 7.13 32.79
CA VAL A 79 16.68 8.14 33.47
C VAL A 79 15.52 8.77 32.66
N ASN A 80 14.32 8.22 32.91
CA ASN A 80 13.03 8.91 33.08
C ASN A 80 12.28 9.55 31.89
N ALA A 81 12.34 8.96 30.71
CA ALA A 81 11.25 9.14 29.75
C ALA A 81 10.96 7.78 29.12
N ASN A 82 9.69 7.34 29.14
CA ASN A 82 9.23 6.31 28.21
C ASN A 82 9.27 6.97 26.83
N PRO A 83 10.25 6.70 25.94
CA PRO A 83 10.30 7.36 24.65
C PRO A 83 9.14 6.78 23.84
N ARG A 84 8.05 7.54 23.74
CA ARG A 84 7.01 7.25 22.75
C ARG A 84 7.67 7.36 21.39
N VAL A 85 7.72 6.24 20.66
CA VAL A 85 8.20 6.22 19.28
C VAL A 85 7.28 7.10 18.45
N SER A 86 7.85 8.03 17.69
CA SER A 86 7.06 8.91 16.84
C SER A 86 6.47 8.14 15.67
N HIS A 87 5.33 8.60 15.12
CA HIS A 87 4.75 7.98 13.92
C HIS A 87 5.71 7.99 12.73
N ARG A 88 6.53 9.03 12.57
CA ARG A 88 7.58 9.04 11.54
C ARG A 88 8.58 7.89 11.71
N GLU A 89 9.01 7.62 12.94
CA GLU A 89 9.91 6.50 13.20
C GLU A 89 9.23 5.15 12.94
N ILE A 90 7.95 5.01 13.28
CA ILE A 90 7.18 3.81 12.93
C ILE A 90 7.14 3.63 11.41
N LEU A 91 6.83 4.69 10.64
CA LEU A 91 6.84 4.65 9.18
C LEU A 91 8.22 4.28 8.62
N THR A 92 9.31 4.82 9.18
CA THR A 92 10.67 4.41 8.79
C THR A 92 10.93 2.92 9.00
N ILE A 93 10.42 2.35 10.11
CA ILE A 93 10.57 0.91 10.37
C ILE A 93 9.65 0.10 9.45
N ILE A 94 8.44 0.56 9.15
CA ILE A 94 7.56 -0.07 8.15
C ILE A 94 8.25 -0.10 6.79
N ASN A 95 8.84 1.02 6.34
CA ASN A 95 9.59 1.11 5.10
C ASN A 95 10.72 0.07 5.09
N TYR A 96 11.48 0.00 6.19
CA TYR A 96 12.55 -0.98 6.31
C TYR A 96 12.04 -2.42 6.18
N VAL A 97 10.98 -2.80 6.90
CA VAL A 97 10.46 -4.18 6.85
C VAL A 97 9.88 -4.53 5.48
N LEU A 98 9.18 -3.60 4.82
CA LEU A 98 8.55 -3.87 3.53
C LEU A 98 9.53 -3.80 2.35
N PHE A 99 10.57 -2.97 2.45
CA PHE A 99 11.39 -2.56 1.31
C PHE A 99 12.90 -2.63 1.54
N HIS A 100 13.42 -3.01 2.71
CA HIS A 100 14.88 -2.98 2.92
C HIS A 100 15.43 -4.08 3.83
N GLU A 101 14.58 -4.87 4.50
CA GLU A 101 15.02 -5.79 5.54
C GLU A 101 15.84 -6.97 5.00
N SER A 102 15.53 -7.44 3.80
CA SER A 102 16.37 -8.41 3.10
C SER A 102 16.35 -8.17 1.60
N GLU A 103 17.48 -8.44 0.92
CA GLU A 103 17.57 -8.38 -0.55
C GLU A 103 16.60 -9.35 -1.24
N GLN A 104 16.07 -10.33 -0.52
CA GLN A 104 15.12 -11.34 -1.03
C GLN A 104 13.66 -11.04 -0.66
N ASP A 105 13.41 -10.08 0.25
CA ASP A 105 12.08 -9.73 0.77
C ASP A 105 11.62 -8.33 0.30
N PHE A 106 12.34 -7.71 -0.65
CA PHE A 106 11.97 -6.42 -1.23
C PHE A 106 10.68 -6.49 -2.01
N MET A 107 9.67 -5.68 -1.64
CA MET A 107 8.50 -5.46 -2.48
C MET A 107 8.83 -4.48 -3.62
N ASP A 108 9.06 -4.97 -4.85
CA ASP A 108 9.34 -4.11 -6.01
C ASP A 108 8.05 -3.59 -6.66
N THR A 109 8.13 -2.38 -7.23
CA THR A 109 6.99 -1.76 -7.93
C THR A 109 7.18 -1.84 -9.44
N LEU A 110 6.25 -2.54 -10.09
CA LEU A 110 6.21 -2.66 -11.55
C LEU A 110 5.32 -1.60 -12.15
N TRP A 111 5.82 -0.93 -13.18
CA TRP A 111 4.97 -0.14 -14.06
C TRP A 111 4.10 -1.06 -14.89
N LEU A 112 2.80 -0.78 -14.87
CA LEU A 112 1.83 -1.54 -15.61
C LEU A 112 1.58 -0.87 -16.98
N ASP A 113 2.22 -1.39 -18.03
CA ASP A 113 1.99 -1.01 -19.43
C ASP A 113 0.50 -1.15 -19.88
N LYS A 114 0.06 -0.37 -20.87
CA LYS A 114 -1.37 -0.27 -21.23
C LYS A 114 -1.98 -1.57 -21.82
N GLU A 115 -1.16 -2.55 -22.22
CA GLU A 115 -1.62 -3.83 -22.77
C GLU A 115 -1.11 -5.02 -21.94
N PHE A 116 -1.89 -5.44 -20.94
CA PHE A 116 -1.65 -6.70 -20.25
C PHE A 116 -2.49 -7.83 -20.81
N ASP A 117 -1.85 -8.98 -21.00
CA ASP A 117 -2.59 -10.22 -21.02
C ASP A 117 -3.13 -10.55 -19.60
N PHE A 118 -4.10 -11.46 -19.56
CA PHE A 118 -4.73 -11.86 -18.30
C PHE A 118 -3.74 -12.46 -17.29
N HIS A 119 -2.66 -13.07 -17.76
CA HIS A 119 -1.68 -13.74 -16.92
C HIS A 119 -0.78 -12.74 -16.19
N GLU A 120 -0.36 -11.67 -16.86
CA GLU A 120 0.36 -10.57 -16.23
C GLU A 120 -0.53 -9.75 -15.28
N LEU A 121 -1.81 -9.57 -15.61
CA LEU A 121 -2.78 -8.97 -14.68
C LEU A 121 -2.89 -9.79 -13.38
N GLN A 122 -3.04 -11.11 -13.52
CA GLN A 122 -3.11 -12.04 -12.40
C GLN A 122 -1.87 -11.96 -11.52
N LYS A 123 -0.70 -12.01 -12.14
CA LYS A 123 0.61 -11.92 -11.49
C LYS A 123 0.81 -10.68 -10.64
N ASN A 124 0.32 -9.53 -11.11
CA ASN A 124 0.66 -8.22 -10.52
C ASN A 124 -0.47 -7.65 -9.64
N ILE A 125 -1.71 -8.14 -9.76
CA ILE A 125 -2.87 -7.67 -8.97
C ILE A 125 -3.30 -8.69 -7.90
N SER A 126 -3.10 -9.99 -8.13
CA SER A 126 -3.47 -11.01 -7.14
C SER A 126 -2.60 -10.88 -5.89
N ILE A 127 -3.17 -10.43 -4.77
CA ILE A 127 -2.42 -10.20 -3.53
C ILE A 127 -1.70 -11.45 -3.03
N ALA A 128 -2.25 -12.64 -3.31
CA ALA A 128 -1.57 -13.90 -3.04
C ALA A 128 -0.26 -14.03 -3.82
N LYS A 129 -0.30 -13.76 -5.13
CA LYS A 129 0.87 -13.79 -6.00
C LYS A 129 1.87 -12.70 -5.69
N VAL A 130 1.37 -11.52 -5.32
CA VAL A 130 2.20 -10.40 -4.87
C VAL A 130 2.97 -10.74 -3.60
N ILE A 131 2.32 -11.40 -2.63
CA ILE A 131 3.00 -11.88 -1.42
C ILE A 131 4.01 -12.99 -1.76
N GLU A 132 3.71 -13.89 -2.70
CA GLU A 132 4.67 -14.93 -3.11
C GLU A 132 5.88 -14.35 -3.83
N ARG A 133 5.66 -13.40 -4.75
CA ARG A 133 6.68 -12.88 -5.67
C ARG A 133 7.44 -11.67 -5.15
N ARG A 134 6.87 -10.97 -4.17
CA ARG A 134 7.38 -9.68 -3.68
C ARG A 134 7.44 -8.59 -4.77
N GLU A 135 6.52 -8.61 -5.72
CA GLU A 135 6.47 -7.61 -6.80
C GLU A 135 5.01 -7.33 -7.16
N SER A 136 4.67 -6.06 -7.40
CA SER A 136 3.29 -5.68 -7.74
C SER A 136 3.18 -4.28 -8.34
N CYS A 137 1.97 -3.89 -8.72
CA CYS A 137 1.66 -2.51 -9.06
C CYS A 137 1.44 -1.65 -7.80
N THR A 138 1.57 -0.34 -7.98
CA THR A 138 1.47 0.66 -6.91
C THR A 138 0.20 0.52 -6.06
N THR A 139 -0.95 0.23 -6.68
CA THR A 139 -2.22 0.09 -5.97
C THR A 139 -2.18 -0.97 -4.86
N ILE A 140 -1.68 -2.16 -5.18
CA ILE A 140 -1.64 -3.27 -4.21
C ILE A 140 -0.62 -2.98 -3.12
N LEU A 141 0.54 -2.43 -3.48
CA LEU A 141 1.58 -2.07 -2.52
C LEU A 141 1.10 -0.97 -1.55
N CYS A 142 0.39 0.05 -2.06
CA CYS A 142 -0.23 1.06 -1.21
C CYS A 142 -1.22 0.43 -0.23
N VAL A 143 -2.06 -0.53 -0.65
CA VAL A 143 -3.00 -1.18 0.29
C VAL A 143 -2.27 -2.03 1.32
N ILE A 144 -1.27 -2.82 0.93
CA ILE A 144 -0.42 -3.56 1.88
C ILE A 144 0.19 -2.61 2.92
N TYR A 145 0.79 -1.51 2.45
CA TYR A 145 1.39 -0.51 3.32
C TYR A 145 0.36 0.13 4.25
N GLN A 146 -0.80 0.53 3.72
CA GLN A 146 -1.89 1.14 4.46
C GLN A 146 -2.38 0.23 5.59
N GLU A 147 -2.55 -1.06 5.34
CA GLU A 147 -3.01 -2.04 6.33
C GLU A 147 -1.99 -2.23 7.46
N VAL A 148 -0.70 -2.29 7.12
CA VAL A 148 0.39 -2.38 8.12
C VAL A 148 0.46 -1.10 8.95
N ALA A 149 0.38 0.08 8.32
CA ALA A 149 0.40 1.37 9.00
C ALA A 149 -0.82 1.56 9.92
N SER A 150 -2.02 1.19 9.44
CA SER A 150 -3.27 1.25 10.21
C SER A 150 -3.19 0.38 11.47
N SER A 151 -2.62 -0.82 11.35
CA SER A 151 -2.37 -1.73 12.48
C SER A 151 -1.37 -1.17 13.52
N MET A 152 -0.59 -0.17 13.14
CA MET A 152 0.32 0.58 14.00
C MET A 152 -0.27 1.93 14.47
N GLY A 153 -1.55 2.19 14.21
CA GLY A 153 -2.25 3.40 14.62
C GLY A 153 -2.09 4.59 13.68
N ILE A 154 -1.56 4.37 12.47
CA ILE A 154 -1.32 5.43 11.47
C ILE A 154 -2.34 5.28 10.34
N GLN A 155 -3.27 6.23 10.25
CA GLN A 155 -4.27 6.25 9.18
C GLN A 155 -3.73 6.96 7.94
N CYS A 156 -3.72 6.23 6.83
CA CYS A 156 -3.31 6.73 5.51
C CYS A 156 -4.49 6.68 4.54
N GLU A 157 -4.56 7.67 3.65
CA GLU A 157 -5.55 7.74 2.57
C GLU A 157 -4.87 7.53 1.22
N LEU A 158 -5.47 6.74 0.33
CA LEU A 158 -4.99 6.56 -1.03
C LEU A 158 -5.35 7.79 -1.88
N VAL A 159 -4.36 8.38 -2.56
CA VAL A 159 -4.53 9.61 -3.36
C VAL A 159 -3.80 9.53 -4.70
N TYR A 160 -4.32 10.22 -5.72
CA TYR A 160 -3.63 10.42 -7.00
C TYR A 160 -2.91 11.76 -7.00
N CYS A 161 -1.66 11.78 -7.44
CA CYS A 161 -0.84 12.99 -7.49
C CYS A 161 -0.99 13.84 -8.76
N ASP A 162 -1.80 13.40 -9.72
CA ASP A 162 -2.15 14.17 -10.92
C ASP A 162 -3.64 13.99 -11.19
N SER A 163 -4.29 15.05 -11.69
CA SER A 163 -5.69 15.04 -12.10
C SER A 163 -5.87 14.49 -13.53
N SER A 164 -4.77 14.29 -14.27
CA SER A 164 -4.82 13.70 -15.60
C SER A 164 -5.11 12.19 -15.53
N MET A 165 -6.19 11.76 -16.21
CA MET A 165 -6.64 10.36 -16.28
C MET A 165 -5.65 9.42 -16.99
N ASP A 166 -4.66 9.95 -17.69
CA ASP A 166 -3.67 9.16 -18.41
C ASP A 166 -2.60 8.57 -17.46
N ASP A 167 -2.44 9.11 -16.25
CA ASP A 167 -1.37 8.80 -15.32
C ASP A 167 -1.86 8.11 -14.02
N ARG A 168 -2.79 7.15 -14.15
CA ARG A 168 -3.38 6.38 -13.04
C ARG A 168 -2.39 5.55 -12.20
N ASP A 169 -1.11 5.58 -12.53
CA ASP A 169 -0.05 4.87 -11.81
C ASP A 169 0.62 5.74 -10.73
N ARG A 170 0.24 7.02 -10.62
CA ARG A 170 0.82 7.99 -9.64
C ARG A 170 0.05 8.00 -8.32
N LEU A 171 -0.17 6.81 -7.76
CA LEU A 171 -0.81 6.64 -6.45
C LEU A 171 0.20 6.85 -5.32
N LEU A 172 -0.20 7.65 -4.33
CA LEU A 172 0.52 7.82 -3.07
C LEU A 172 -0.39 7.51 -1.90
N LEU A 173 0.22 7.34 -0.73
CA LEU A 173 -0.50 7.39 0.54
C LEU A 173 -0.35 8.78 1.17
N LYS A 174 -1.45 9.35 1.62
CA LYS A 174 -1.51 10.62 2.34
C LYS A 174 -1.74 10.35 3.82
N TRP A 175 -0.85 10.84 4.67
CA TRP A 175 -0.95 10.74 6.12
C TRP A 175 -1.10 12.12 6.76
N LEU A 176 -2.07 12.29 7.66
CA LEU A 176 -2.23 13.51 8.44
C LEU A 176 -1.23 13.52 9.62
N GLU A 177 -0.05 14.07 9.38
CA GLU A 177 1.03 14.13 10.37
C GLU A 177 0.76 15.17 11.46
N TYR A 178 0.23 16.34 11.10
CA TYR A 178 -0.02 17.45 12.00
C TYR A 178 -1.49 17.93 11.93
N PRO A 179 -2.42 17.29 12.65
CA PRO A 179 -3.85 17.63 12.60
C PRO A 179 -4.19 19.07 12.99
N LYS A 180 -3.31 19.70 13.79
CA LYS A 180 -3.50 21.07 14.30
C LYS A 180 -2.96 22.16 13.38
N HIS A 181 -2.32 21.81 12.26
CA HIS A 181 -1.81 22.80 11.31
C HIS A 181 -2.95 23.40 10.48
N GLU A 182 -3.10 24.72 10.57
CA GLU A 182 -4.06 25.48 9.78
C GLU A 182 -3.65 25.53 8.29
N GLY A 183 -4.62 25.70 7.40
CA GLY A 183 -4.39 25.84 5.95
C GLY A 183 -4.14 24.52 5.19
N GLY A 184 -4.49 23.38 5.77
CA GLY A 184 -4.46 22.09 5.08
C GLY A 184 -3.06 21.53 4.84
N LYS A 185 -1.98 22.14 5.33
CA LYS A 185 -0.59 21.69 5.10
C LYS A 185 -0.06 20.70 6.15
N GLY A 186 -0.94 20.14 6.97
CA GLY A 186 -0.57 19.18 8.02
C GLY A 186 -0.36 17.75 7.53
N PHE A 187 -0.48 17.49 6.22
CA PHE A 187 -0.32 16.16 5.66
C PHE A 187 1.07 15.95 5.04
N THR A 188 1.42 14.69 4.91
CA THR A 188 2.66 14.21 4.32
C THR A 188 2.31 13.05 3.39
N TYR A 189 3.00 12.95 2.25
CA TYR A 189 2.83 11.87 1.30
C TYR A 189 3.86 10.77 1.52
N ILE A 190 3.49 9.54 1.20
CA ILE A 190 4.34 8.35 1.28
C ILE A 190 4.33 7.73 -0.12
N ASP A 191 5.52 7.65 -0.71
CA ASP A 191 5.78 7.08 -2.02
C ASP A 191 6.26 5.64 -1.87
N VAL A 192 5.34 4.69 -2.08
CA VAL A 192 5.66 3.25 -1.99
C VAL A 192 6.58 2.80 -3.13
N CYS A 193 6.59 3.51 -4.25
CA CYS A 193 7.47 3.23 -5.39
C CYS A 193 8.93 3.61 -5.07
N ASP A 194 9.12 4.63 -4.22
CA ASP A 194 10.42 5.05 -3.68
C ASP A 194 10.68 4.44 -2.29
N GLY A 195 10.33 3.17 -2.08
CA GLY A 195 10.59 2.45 -0.82
C GLY A 195 9.85 3.00 0.40
N GLY A 196 8.71 3.66 0.20
CA GLY A 196 7.94 4.33 1.24
C GLY A 196 8.47 5.71 1.60
N THR A 197 9.27 6.36 0.75
CA THR A 197 9.84 7.68 1.03
C THR A 197 8.75 8.70 1.37
N VAL A 198 9.04 9.53 2.39
CA VAL A 198 8.08 10.42 3.02
C VAL A 198 8.31 11.86 2.53
N HIS A 199 7.37 12.40 1.76
CA HIS A 199 7.45 13.73 1.14
C HIS A 199 6.52 14.72 1.84
N ARG A 200 7.05 15.88 2.23
CA ARG A 200 6.18 17.01 2.57
C ARG A 200 5.57 17.60 1.29
N PRO A 201 4.38 18.20 1.37
CA PRO A 201 3.66 18.66 0.17
C PRO A 201 4.45 19.68 -0.65
N ASP A 202 5.20 20.57 0.00
CA ASP A 202 6.07 21.58 -0.59
C ASP A 202 7.34 21.02 -1.25
N HIS A 203 7.68 19.76 -0.94
CA HIS A 203 8.87 19.08 -1.42
C HIS A 203 8.57 17.93 -2.40
N LEU A 204 7.31 17.60 -2.63
CA LEU A 204 6.93 16.58 -3.59
C LEU A 204 7.11 17.13 -5.00
N ARG A 205 8.27 16.83 -5.60
CA ARG A 205 8.62 17.22 -6.98
C ARG A 205 8.73 16.03 -7.93
N ARG A 206 9.00 14.84 -7.39
CA ARG A 206 9.03 13.60 -8.15
C ARG A 206 8.40 12.45 -7.36
N ILE A 207 7.88 11.47 -8.08
CA ILE A 207 7.41 10.16 -7.58
C ILE A 207 8.18 9.06 -8.30
N GLY A 208 8.38 7.92 -7.64
CA GLY A 208 9.06 6.75 -8.17
C GLY A 208 10.46 6.57 -7.61
N PRO A 209 11.22 5.61 -8.15
CA PRO A 209 11.09 5.17 -9.53
C PRO A 209 10.07 4.05 -9.72
N LEU A 210 9.39 4.04 -10.86
CA LEU A 210 8.67 2.85 -11.34
C LEU A 210 9.60 2.05 -12.24
N ARG A 211 9.65 0.73 -12.06
CA ARG A 211 10.42 -0.16 -12.92
C ARG A 211 9.58 -0.58 -14.13
N HIS A 212 10.03 -0.22 -15.32
CA HIS A 212 9.44 -0.72 -16.56
C HIS A 212 9.93 -2.14 -16.85
N GLN A 213 9.18 -2.91 -17.64
CA GLN A 213 9.55 -4.29 -18.01
C GLN A 213 10.92 -4.39 -18.70
N ASN A 214 11.39 -3.30 -19.32
CA ASN A 214 12.70 -3.20 -19.95
C ASN A 214 13.83 -2.80 -18.97
N GLU A 215 13.59 -2.88 -17.66
CA GLU A 215 14.51 -2.55 -16.55
C GLU A 215 14.91 -1.07 -16.42
N ASP A 216 14.35 -0.18 -17.24
CA ASP A 216 14.51 1.25 -17.07
C ASP A 216 13.67 1.77 -15.88
N PHE A 217 14.31 2.52 -14.98
CA PHE A 217 13.67 3.20 -13.87
C PHE A 217 13.25 4.61 -14.29
N GLN A 218 11.95 4.92 -14.18
CA GLN A 218 11.43 6.24 -14.52
C GLN A 218 10.86 6.95 -13.29
N TYR A 219 11.27 8.22 -13.13
CA TYR A 219 10.67 9.15 -12.18
C TYR A 219 9.66 10.04 -12.86
N TYR A 220 8.60 10.40 -12.14
CA TYR A 220 7.52 11.25 -12.64
C TYR A 220 7.52 12.57 -11.89
N PHE A 221 7.51 13.69 -12.62
CA PHE A 221 7.42 15.01 -12.01
C PHE A 221 5.98 15.31 -11.60
N VAL A 222 5.83 15.90 -10.41
CA VAL A 222 4.53 16.29 -9.86
C VAL A 222 4.46 17.82 -9.84
N ASP A 223 3.32 18.38 -10.23
CA ASP A 223 3.05 19.80 -10.03
C ASP A 223 2.69 20.05 -8.56
N PRO A 224 3.54 20.75 -7.77
CA PRO A 224 3.25 21.03 -6.37
C PRO A 224 2.03 21.96 -6.18
N ALA A 225 1.58 22.63 -7.25
CA ALA A 225 0.41 23.49 -7.23
C ALA A 225 -0.91 22.72 -7.32
N GLN A 226 -0.89 21.45 -7.75
CA GLN A 226 -2.07 20.58 -7.78
C GLN A 226 -2.06 19.63 -6.58
N PRO A 227 -2.99 19.78 -5.62
CA PRO A 227 -3.04 18.88 -4.48
C PRO A 227 -3.53 17.49 -4.93
N ALA A 228 -2.91 16.44 -4.37
CA ALA A 228 -3.35 15.08 -4.64
C ALA A 228 -4.82 14.87 -4.27
N GLU A 229 -5.60 14.29 -5.17
CA GLU A 229 -7.04 14.06 -5.00
C GLU A 229 -7.30 12.65 -4.44
N LYS A 230 -8.37 12.47 -3.65
CA LYS A 230 -8.77 11.12 -3.20
C LYS A 230 -9.21 10.30 -4.42
N VAL A 231 -8.81 9.02 -4.42
CA VAL A 231 -9.18 8.05 -5.47
C VAL A 231 -10.69 8.03 -5.74
N GLU A 232 -11.50 8.13 -4.69
CA GLU A 232 -12.97 8.12 -4.79
C GLU A 232 -13.57 9.27 -5.60
N TYR A 233 -12.90 10.44 -5.64
CA TYR A 233 -13.39 11.59 -6.41
C TYR A 233 -13.10 11.45 -7.89
N ILE A 234 -12.01 10.75 -8.23
CA ILE A 234 -11.56 10.54 -9.60
C ILE A 234 -12.39 9.46 -10.29
N LEU A 235 -12.78 8.39 -9.58
CA LEU A 235 -13.63 7.32 -10.12
C LEU A 235 -15.09 7.74 -10.39
N ARG A 236 -15.49 8.94 -9.96
CA ARG A 236 -16.84 9.50 -10.18
C ARG A 236 -16.92 10.53 -11.31
N ARG A 237 -15.78 10.91 -11.91
CA ARG A 237 -15.71 11.81 -13.07
C ARG A 237 -15.75 10.98 -14.36
#